data_AF-A0A4Q3V2S7-F1
#
_entry.id   AF-A0A4Q3V2S7-F1
#
_cell.length_a   1.000
_cell.length_b   1.000
_cell.length_c   1.000
_cell.angle_alpha   90.00
_cell.angle_beta   90.00
_cell.angle_gamma   90.00
#
_symmetry.space_group_name_H-M   'P 1'
#
loop_
_entity.id
_entity.type
_entity.pdbx_description
1 polymer ?
#
loop_
_entity_poly.entity_id
_entity_poly.type
_entity_poly.pdbx_seq_one_letter_code
_entity_poly.pdbx_strand_id
1 'polypeptide(L)'
;MNNPVAFHTADGWGYRFLGDLILKVDPLNPALSARLSTAFESWRSFNAPRREKAQAELVRLSEAGLSRNALDIISRALADPS
;
A
#
# COMPACT_ATOMS: atom_id res chain seq x y z
N MET A 1 3.97 25.52 -12.08
CA MET A 1 5.10 24.70 -11.57
C MET A 1 4.57 23.90 -10.39
N ASN A 2 4.12 22.67 -10.64
CA ASN A 2 3.50 21.81 -9.62
C ASN A 2 4.61 20.92 -9.05
N ASN A 3 4.90 21.05 -7.76
CA ASN A 3 6.07 20.45 -7.11
C ASN A 3 5.94 18.91 -7.02
N PRO A 4 6.69 18.10 -7.80
CA PRO A 4 6.68 16.65 -7.71
C PRO A 4 7.84 16.13 -6.84
N VAL A 5 8.25 16.88 -5.79
CA VAL A 5 9.42 16.54 -4.95
C VAL A 5 9.06 15.70 -3.72
N ALA A 6 7.85 15.11 -3.65
CA ALA A 6 7.56 14.04 -2.67
C ALA A 6 7.96 12.64 -3.17
N PHE A 7 8.48 12.52 -4.40
CA PHE A 7 8.55 11.26 -5.15
C PHE A 7 9.90 10.52 -5.10
N HIS A 8 10.91 11.01 -4.36
CA HIS A 8 12.30 10.52 -4.52
C HIS A 8 13.08 10.14 -3.26
N THR A 9 12.46 9.92 -2.10
CA THR A 9 13.21 9.40 -0.95
C THR A 9 13.21 7.87 -0.92
N ALA A 10 14.41 7.31 -0.97
CA ALA A 10 14.75 5.89 -0.83
C ALA A 10 14.31 5.25 0.51
N ASP A 11 13.50 5.96 1.31
CA ASP A 11 13.17 5.66 2.70
C ASP A 11 11.86 4.91 2.90
N GLY A 12 11.15 4.54 1.82
CA GLY A 12 9.87 3.84 1.92
C GLY A 12 8.71 4.72 2.40
N TRP A 13 8.91 6.03 2.42
CA TRP A 13 7.90 7.03 2.78
C TRP A 13 6.65 6.96 1.88
N GLY A 14 6.83 6.59 0.61
CA GLY A 14 5.72 6.40 -0.34
C GLY A 14 4.76 5.28 0.07
N TYR A 15 5.25 4.20 0.69
CA TYR A 15 4.41 3.09 1.14
C TYR A 15 3.60 3.46 2.38
N ARG A 16 4.23 4.15 3.34
CA ARG A 16 3.53 4.70 4.50
C ARG A 16 2.46 5.70 4.10
N PHE A 17 2.80 6.63 3.22
CA PHE A 17 1.85 7.61 2.73
C PHE A 17 0.66 6.95 2.02
N LEU A 18 0.93 5.96 1.17
CA LEU A 18 -0.12 5.23 0.47
C LEU A 18 -0.99 4.42 1.44
N GLY A 19 -0.39 3.78 2.45
CA GLY A 19 -1.13 3.07 3.49
C GLY A 19 -2.02 4.00 4.32
N ASP A 20 -1.48 5.12 4.79
CA ASP A 20 -2.26 6.11 5.53
C ASP A 20 -3.38 6.74 4.65
N LEU A 21 -3.13 6.91 3.35
CA LEU A 21 -4.13 7.37 2.40
C LEU A 21 -5.26 6.35 2.22
N ILE A 22 -4.92 5.07 2.05
CA ILE A 22 -5.89 3.97 1.97
C ILE A 22 -6.77 3.97 3.21
N LEU A 23 -6.18 4.03 4.42
CA LEU A 23 -6.94 4.06 5.68
C LEU A 23 -7.91 5.23 5.77
N LYS A 24 -7.52 6.40 5.29
CA LYS A 24 -8.39 7.59 5.30
C LYS A 24 -9.50 7.52 4.25
N VAL A 25 -9.19 6.97 3.08
CA VAL A 25 -10.09 6.94 1.93
C VAL A 25 -11.05 5.77 2.02
N ASP A 26 -10.67 4.64 2.61
CA ASP A 26 -11.47 3.42 2.64
C ASP A 26 -12.90 3.62 3.20
N PRO A 27 -13.12 4.35 4.31
CA PRO A 27 -14.47 4.63 4.80
C PRO A 27 -15.30 5.53 3.88
N LEU A 28 -14.65 6.36 3.06
CA LEU A 28 -15.30 7.34 2.18
C LEU A 28 -15.57 6.77 0.78
N ASN A 29 -14.63 5.98 0.27
CA ASN A 29 -14.66 5.39 -1.06
C ASN A 29 -13.85 4.08 -1.09
N PRO A 30 -14.50 2.95 -0.75
CA PRO A 30 -13.88 1.62 -0.80
C PRO A 30 -13.35 1.25 -2.19
N ALA A 31 -13.97 1.75 -3.27
CA ALA A 31 -13.52 1.46 -4.63
C ALA A 31 -12.17 2.15 -4.94
N LEU A 32 -11.99 3.38 -4.45
CA LEU A 32 -10.71 4.08 -4.57
C LEU A 32 -9.63 3.41 -3.71
N SER A 33 -9.97 3.01 -2.47
CA SER A 33 -9.09 2.23 -1.59
C SER A 33 -8.61 0.93 -2.25
N ALA A 34 -9.51 0.17 -2.87
CA ALA A 34 -9.16 -1.04 -3.61
C ALA A 34 -8.20 -0.76 -4.78
N ARG A 35 -8.45 0.30 -5.57
CA ARG A 35 -7.58 0.70 -6.68
C ARG A 35 -6.20 1.19 -6.22
N LEU A 36 -6.11 1.83 -5.06
CA LEU A 36 -4.82 2.18 -4.46
C LEU A 36 -4.10 0.94 -3.92
N SER A 37 -4.84 -0.04 -3.40
CA SER A 37 -4.31 -1.30 -2.90
C SER A 37 -3.65 -2.14 -4.00
N THR A 38 -4.09 -2.05 -5.26
CA THR A 38 -3.43 -2.76 -6.37
C THR A 38 -2.01 -2.26 -6.64
N ALA A 39 -1.67 -1.02 -6.27
CA ALA A 39 -0.30 -0.52 -6.38
C ALA A 39 0.66 -1.27 -5.45
N PHE A 40 0.13 -1.86 -4.38
CA PHE A 40 0.91 -2.75 -3.53
C PHE A 40 1.13 -4.11 -4.17
N GLU A 41 0.35 -4.64 -5.12
CA GLU A 41 0.60 -5.98 -5.70
C GLU A 41 2.00 -6.10 -6.34
N SER A 42 2.51 -5.00 -6.90
CA SER A 42 3.85 -4.93 -7.51
C SER A 42 4.99 -4.77 -6.48
N TRP A 43 4.71 -4.88 -5.18
CA TRP A 43 5.69 -4.64 -4.11
C TRP A 43 6.90 -5.57 -4.11
N ARG A 44 6.73 -6.78 -4.64
CA ARG A 44 7.78 -7.80 -4.73
C ARG A 44 8.90 -7.41 -5.69
N SER A 45 8.57 -6.60 -6.71
CA SER A 45 9.52 -6.12 -7.73
C SER A 45 10.42 -4.99 -7.24
N PHE A 46 10.21 -4.51 -6.01
CA PHE A 46 11.05 -3.47 -5.42
C PHE A 46 12.37 -4.03 -4.86
N ASN A 47 13.38 -3.16 -4.82
CA ASN A 47 14.68 -3.42 -4.23
C ASN A 47 14.51 -3.91 -2.77
N ALA A 48 15.38 -4.82 -2.29
CA ALA A 48 15.29 -5.44 -0.95
C ALA A 48 14.87 -4.50 0.21
N PRO A 49 15.48 -3.32 0.43
CA PRO A 49 15.10 -2.43 1.54
C PRO A 49 13.72 -1.76 1.37
N ARG A 50 13.21 -1.68 0.14
CA ARG A 50 11.87 -1.16 -0.16
C ARG A 50 10.81 -2.24 -0.01
N ARG A 51 11.14 -3.48 -0.37
CA ARG A 51 10.27 -4.64 -0.23
C ARG A 51 9.91 -4.90 1.22
N GLU A 52 10.88 -4.87 2.14
CA GLU A 52 10.62 -5.02 3.58
C GLU A 52 9.69 -3.93 4.14
N LYS A 53 9.89 -2.68 3.73
CA LYS A 53 9.03 -1.56 4.14
C LYS A 53 7.61 -1.68 3.59
N ALA A 54 7.47 -2.12 2.33
CA ALA A 54 6.15 -2.36 1.74
C ALA A 54 5.43 -3.55 2.41
N GLN A 55 6.16 -4.62 2.73
CA GLN A 55 5.61 -5.76 3.47
C GLN A 55 5.11 -5.35 4.85
N ALA A 56 5.90 -4.57 5.59
CA ALA A 56 5.52 -4.08 6.91
C ALA A 56 4.23 -3.23 6.87
N GLU A 57 4.10 -2.36 5.85
CA GLU A 57 2.87 -1.58 5.68
C GLU A 57 1.69 -2.45 5.23
N LEU A 58 1.90 -3.47 4.39
CA LEU A 58 0.83 -4.41 4.03
C LEU A 58 0.31 -5.19 5.24
N VAL A 59 1.20 -5.67 6.11
CA VAL A 59 0.82 -6.31 7.37
C VAL A 59 0.01 -5.33 8.23
N ARG A 60 0.49 -4.10 8.41
CA ARG A 60 -0.23 -3.06 9.15
C ARG A 60 -1.61 -2.79 8.58
N LEU A 61 -1.76 -2.71 7.26
CA LEU A 61 -3.06 -2.47 6.62
C LEU A 61 -4.01 -3.67 6.77
N SER A 62 -3.48 -4.90 6.77
CA SER A 62 -4.29 -6.10 7.02
C SER A 62 -4.89 -6.13 8.43
N GLU A 63 -4.23 -5.51 9.40
CA GLU A 63 -4.70 -5.40 10.79
C GLU A 63 -5.59 -4.17 11.03
N ALA A 64 -5.61 -3.22 10.10
CA ALA A 64 -6.25 -1.92 10.30
C ALA A 64 -7.77 -1.89 10.03
N GLY A 65 -8.38 -3.03 9.69
CA GLY A 65 -9.83 -3.15 9.54
C GLY A 65 -10.40 -2.48 8.28
N LEU A 66 -9.71 -2.59 7.16
CA LEU A 66 -10.16 -2.08 5.86
C LEU A 66 -11.43 -2.80 5.34
N SER A 67 -12.09 -2.17 4.37
CA SER A 67 -13.18 -2.77 3.61
C SER A 67 -12.78 -4.12 3.01
N ARG A 68 -13.76 -5.01 2.87
CA ARG A 68 -13.54 -6.40 2.42
C ARG A 68 -12.77 -6.49 1.10
N ASN A 69 -13.03 -5.58 0.15
CA ASN A 69 -12.35 -5.58 -1.13
C ASN A 69 -10.87 -5.17 -1.02
N ALA A 70 -10.56 -4.14 -0.22
CA ALA A 70 -9.18 -3.72 -0.02
C ALA A 70 -8.40 -4.77 0.79
N LEU A 71 -9.03 -5.36 1.82
CA LEU A 71 -8.45 -6.42 2.62
C LEU A 71 -8.13 -7.67 1.79
N ASP A 72 -9.00 -8.05 0.84
CA ASP A 72 -8.78 -9.19 -0.05
C ASP A 72 -7.55 -8.99 -0.95
N ILE A 73 -7.43 -7.80 -1.56
CA ILE A 73 -6.27 -7.42 -2.37
C ILE A 73 -4.98 -7.47 -1.54
N ILE A 74 -5.00 -6.88 -0.33
CA ILE A 74 -3.83 -6.84 0.57
C ILE A 74 -3.45 -8.25 1.04
N SER A 75 -4.44 -9.06 1.42
CA SER A 75 -4.21 -10.43 1.89
C SER A 75 -3.66 -11.30 0.77
N ARG A 76 -4.18 -11.17 -0.45
CA ARG A 76 -3.64 -11.84 -1.64
C ARG A 76 -2.23 -11.36 -1.96
N ALA A 77 -2.01 -10.05 -1.90
CA ALA A 77 -0.70 -9.45 -2.09
C ALA A 77 0.31 -9.90 -1.02
N LEU A 78 -0.09 -10.36 0.17
CA LEU A 78 0.78 -10.99 1.17
C LEU A 78 0.93 -12.50 0.98
N ALA A 79 -0.13 -13.18 0.56
CA ALA A 79 -0.18 -14.65 0.48
C ALA A 79 0.59 -15.25 -0.70
N ASP A 80 0.71 -14.52 -1.83
CA ASP A 80 1.29 -15.10 -3.06
C ASP A 80 2.83 -15.30 -2.95
N PRO A 81 3.36 -16.53 -2.95
CA PRO A 81 4.80 -16.75 -3.02
C PRO A 81 5.18 -16.88 -4.50
N SER A 82 5.33 -15.76 -5.21
CA SER A 82 6.02 -15.77 -6.51
C SER A 82 7.53 -15.81 -6.33
#